data_AF-A0A2E5F025-F1
#
_entry.id   AF-A0A2E5F025-F1
#
_cell.length_a   1.000
_cell.length_b   1.000
_cell.length_c   1.000
_cell.angle_alpha   90.00
_cell.angle_beta   90.00
_cell.angle_gamma   90.00
#
_symmetry.space_group_name_H-M   'P 1'
#
loop_
_entity.id
_entity.type
_entity.pdbx_description
1 polymer ?
#
loop_
_entity_poly.entity_id
_entity_poly.type
_entity_poly.pdbx_seq_one_letter_code
_entity_poly.pdbx_strand_id
1 'polypeptide(L)' 'MKITKVESVAVDRFLFAKIYTDEGIVGYGESGAWGFLEPSAAAIDKFGEYLTGKNPLLIEHHWQYM' A
#
# COMPACT_ATOMS: atom_id res chain seq x y z
N MET A 1 -0.20 -16.39 4.18
CA MET A 1 -0.41 -15.13 3.49
C MET A 1 0.76 -14.17 3.68
N LYS A 2 1.36 -13.74 2.58
CA LYS A 2 2.41 -12.73 2.49
C LYS A 2 2.05 -11.70 1.43
N ILE A 3 2.43 -10.45 1.65
CA ILE A 3 2.34 -9.40 0.64
C ILE A 3 3.36 -9.68 -0.46
N THR A 4 2.94 -9.70 -1.71
CA THR A 4 3.81 -9.95 -2.88
C THR A 4 4.12 -8.67 -3.66
N LYS A 5 3.23 -7.69 -3.61
CA LYS A 5 3.39 -6.40 -4.27
C LYS A 5 2.52 -5.35 -3.58
N VAL A 6 3.06 -4.14 -3.47
CA VAL A 6 2.30 -2.93 -3.17
C VAL A 6 2.52 -1.97 -4.33
N GLU A 7 1.45 -1.35 -4.83
CA GLU A 7 1.57 -0.31 -5.87
C GLU A 7 0.59 0.82 -5.62
N SER A 8 1.03 2.04 -5.94
CA SER A 8 0.18 3.19 -6.05
C SER A 8 -0.51 3.23 -7.43
N VAL A 9 -1.82 3.48 -7.46
CA VAL A 9 -2.64 3.53 -8.67
C VAL A 9 -3.42 4.83 -8.71
N ALA A 10 -3.01 5.73 -9.59
CA ALA A 10 -3.72 6.97 -9.85
C ALA A 10 -5.00 6.68 -10.65
N VAL A 11 -6.13 7.22 -10.19
CA VAL A 11 -7.44 7.08 -10.82
C VAL A 11 -8.13 8.46 -10.81
N ASP A 12 -8.04 9.18 -11.93
CA ASP A 12 -8.47 10.58 -12.03
C ASP A 12 -7.86 11.44 -10.91
N ARG A 13 -8.69 11.98 -10.02
CA ARG A 13 -8.31 12.82 -8.88
C ARG A 13 -7.98 12.05 -7.60
N PHE A 14 -8.01 10.73 -7.66
CA PHE A 14 -7.81 9.83 -6.51
C PHE A 14 -6.49 9.06 -6.67
N LEU A 15 -5.96 8.61 -5.55
CA LEU A 15 -4.82 7.70 -5.50
C LEU A 15 -5.14 6.52 -4.60
N PHE A 16 -5.04 5.31 -5.15
CA PHE A 16 -5.26 4.08 -4.41
C PHE A 16 -3.94 3.35 -4.14
N ALA A 17 -3.81 2.73 -2.98
CA ALA A 17 -2.83 1.70 -2.71
C ALA A 17 -3.45 0.32 -2.96
N LYS A 18 -2.84 -0.47 -3.84
CA LYS A 18 -3.20 -1.87 -4.07
C LYS A 18 -2.16 -2.79 -3.45
N ILE A 19 -2.63 -3.76 -2.65
CA ILE A 19 -1.79 -4.72 -1.95
C ILE A 19 -2.16 -6.12 -2.42
N TYR A 20 -1.22 -6.84 -3.02
CA TYR A 20 -1.40 -8.21 -3.51
C TYR A 20 -0.80 -9.21 -2.52
N THR A 21 -1.40 -10.39 -2.41
CA THR A 21 -0.87 -11.48 -1.60
C THR A 21 -0.54 -12.73 -2.41
N ASP A 22 0.25 -13.62 -1.81
CA ASP A 22 0.58 -14.94 -2.36
C ASP A 22 -0.62 -15.90 -2.43
N GLU A 23 -1.74 -15.56 -1.79
CA GLU A 23 -3.00 -16.31 -1.81
C GLU A 23 -4.02 -15.75 -2.82
N GLY A 24 -3.63 -14.78 -3.65
CA GLY A 24 -4.49 -14.18 -4.67
C GLY A 24 -5.52 -13.16 -4.14
N ILE A 25 -5.39 -12.75 -2.88
CA ILE A 25 -6.24 -11.70 -2.29
C ILE A 25 -5.64 -10.33 -2.64
N VAL A 26 -6.51 -9.36 -2.95
CA VAL A 26 -6.11 -7.98 -3.23
C VAL A 26 -6.81 -7.03 -2.26
N GLY A 27 -6.01 -6.30 -1.47
CA GLY A 27 -6.47 -5.21 -0.62
C GLY A 27 -6.40 -3.87 -1.35
N TYR A 28 -7.36 -2.99 -1.05
CA TYR A 28 -7.45 -1.64 -1.59
C TYR A 28 -7.50 -0.64 -0.43
N GLY A 29 -6.68 0.40 -0.50
CA GLY A 29 -6.75 1.57 0.37
C GLY A 29 -6.69 2.84 -0.47
N GLU A 30 -7.24 3.94 0.04
CA GLU A 30 -7.19 5.26 -0.60
C GLU A 30 -6.20 6.15 0.14
N SER A 31 -5.39 6.91 -0.61
CA SER A 31 -4.69 8.05 -0.04
C SER A 31 -5.62 9.27 0.01
N GLY A 32 -5.91 9.72 1.24
CA GLY A 32 -6.67 10.95 1.48
C GLY A 32 -5.84 12.23 1.35
N ALA A 33 -4.62 12.18 0.82
CA ALA A 33 -3.73 13.33 0.67
C ALA A 33 -4.07 14.17 -0.59
N TRP A 34 -5.30 14.71 -0.62
CA TRP A 34 -5.81 15.51 -1.72
C TRP A 34 -4.88 16.67 -2.08
N GLY A 35 -4.52 16.80 -3.36
CA GLY A 35 -3.58 17.82 -3.86
C GLY A 35 -2.11 17.47 -3.71
N PHE A 36 -1.78 16.33 -3.08
CA PHE A 36 -0.42 15.82 -2.91
C PHE A 36 -0.30 14.37 -3.37
N LEU A 37 -0.88 14.06 -4.53
CA LEU A 37 -0.96 12.68 -5.03
C LEU A 37 0.42 12.11 -5.38
N GLU A 38 1.28 12.87 -6.06
CA GLU A 38 2.62 12.39 -6.46
C GLU A 38 3.52 12.12 -5.24
N PRO A 39 3.61 13.01 -4.23
CA PRO A 39 4.29 12.69 -2.98
C PRO A 39 3.68 11.50 -2.24
N SER A 40 2.35 11.39 -2.24
CA SER A 40 1.69 10.25 -1.60
C SER A 40 1.96 8.93 -2.33
N ALA A 41 2.09 8.93 -3.65
CA ALA A 41 2.45 7.76 -4.44
C ALA A 41 3.85 7.28 -4.05
N ALA A 42 4.81 8.21 -3.97
CA ALA A 42 6.17 7.91 -3.53
C ALA A 42 6.20 7.33 -2.10
N ALA A 43 5.36 7.83 -1.19
CA ALA A 43 5.23 7.27 0.16
C ALA A 43 4.68 5.83 0.14
N ILE A 44 3.62 5.57 -0.65
CA ILE A 44 3.06 4.22 -0.83
C ILE A 44 4.11 3.25 -1.35
N ASP A 45 4.85 3.64 -2.40
CA ASP A 45 5.89 2.80 -2.99
C ASP A 45 7.01 2.51 -1.97
N LYS A 46 7.41 3.52 -1.18
CA LYS A 46 8.42 3.37 -0.13
C LYS A 46 7.97 2.41 0.98
N PHE A 47 6.73 2.53 1.45
CA PHE A 47 6.17 1.58 2.42
C PHE A 47 6.02 0.18 1.82
N GLY A 48 5.76 0.08 0.51
CA GLY A 48 5.72 -1.17 -0.24
C GLY A 48 7.02 -1.98 -0.16
N GLU A 49 8.17 -1.32 -0.21
CA GLU A 49 9.49 -1.97 -0.03
C GLU A 49 9.58 -2.71 1.30
N TYR A 50 9.08 -2.10 2.38
CA TYR A 50 9.04 -2.72 3.70
C TYR A 50 8.01 -3.84 3.79
N LEU A 51 6.79 -3.61 3.27
CA LEU A 51 5.65 -4.51 3.42
C LEU A 51 5.82 -5.82 2.64
N THR A 52 6.55 -5.79 1.52
CA THR A 52 6.75 -6.97 0.67
C THR A 52 7.39 -8.13 1.45
N GLY A 53 6.79 -9.31 1.35
CA GLY A 53 7.19 -10.53 2.06
C GLY A 53 6.61 -10.66 3.47
N LYS A 54 5.96 -9.63 4.02
CA LYS A 54 5.37 -9.66 5.38
C LYS A 54 3.95 -10.20 5.40
N ASN A 55 3.53 -10.69 6.56
CA ASN A 55 2.14 -11.12 6.80
C ASN A 55 1.23 -9.89 6.92
N PRO A 56 0.26 -9.67 6.01
CA PRO A 56 -0.58 -8.46 6.01
C PRO A 56 -1.54 -8.38 7.21
N LEU A 57 -1.80 -9.48 7.93
CA LEU A 57 -2.73 -9.49 9.06
C LEU A 57 -2.11 -8.93 10.36
N LEU A 58 -0.81 -8.63 10.37
CA LEU A 58 -0.13 -7.95 11.48
C LEU A 58 -0.26 -6.43 11.35
N ILE A 59 -1.49 -5.93 11.17
CA ILE A 59 -1.78 -4.54 10.79
C ILE A 59 -1.12 -3.55 11.76
N GLU A 60 -1.34 -3.71 13.07
CA GLU A 60 -0.79 -2.80 14.08
C GLU A 60 0.74 -2.82 14.11
N HIS A 61 1.37 -3.98 13.93
CA HIS A 61 2.83 -4.08 13.89
C HIS A 61 3.42 -3.30 12.72
N HIS A 62 2.80 -3.40 11.53
CA HIS A 62 3.25 -2.64 10.37
C HIS A 62 3.03 -1.14 10.57
N TRP A 63 1.88 -0.77 11.15
CA TRP A 63 1.54 0.63 11.41
C TRP A 63 2.51 1.30 12.40
N GLN A 64 2.97 0.59 13.43
CA GLN A 64 3.96 1.13 14.39
C GLN A 64 5.39 1.19 13.83
N TYR A 65 5.70 0.40 12.79
CA TYR A 65 7.01 0.43 12.16
C TYR A 65 7.16 1.57 11.15
N MET A 66 6.09 1.81 10.38
CA MET A 66 6.03 2.82 9.32
C MET A 66 5.82 4.22 9.88
#